data_AF-A0A7S3E3I1-F1
#
_entry.id   AF-A0A7S3E3I1-F1
#
_cell.length_a   1.000
_cell.length_b   1.000
_cell.length_c   1.000
_cell.angle_alpha   90.00
_cell.angle_beta   90.00
_cell.angle_gamma   90.00
#
_symmetry.space_group_name_H-M   'P 1'
#
loop_
_entity.id
_entity.type
_entity.pdbx_description
1 polymer ?
#
loop_
_entity_poly.entity_id
_entity_poly.type
_entity_poly.pdbx_seq_one_letter_code
_entity_poly.pdbx_strand_id
1 'polypeptide(L)'
;KSAESVREQLSRICRRLNVNLVSTPFSDRHYYQNIRKAVVSGYFMQVAHLERSGLYLTVKDNQSVALHPSCVLQNKPEWVLYHEFVLTTKHYIRTVIDIEGDWLVDIAPHYFDLSNFPLCDARRSLERLYMKRERRGGK
;
A
#
# COMPACT_ATOMS: atom_id res chain seq x y z
N LYS A 1 5.50 14.07 21.98
CA LYS A 1 6.76 14.80 22.21
C LYS A 1 7.82 14.48 21.15
N SER A 2 8.29 13.23 21.01
CA SER A 2 9.32 12.91 19.99
C SER A 2 8.83 13.05 18.54
N ALA A 3 7.65 12.52 18.20
CA ALA A 3 7.10 12.60 16.84
C ALA A 3 6.82 14.03 16.37
N GLU A 4 6.38 14.90 17.28
CA GLU A 4 6.13 16.32 17.01
C GLU A 4 7.43 17.06 16.66
N SER A 5 8.49 16.82 17.45
CA SER A 5 9.83 17.35 17.17
C SER A 5 10.36 16.90 15.81
N VAL A 6 10.22 15.60 15.48
CA VAL A 6 10.61 15.06 14.17
C VAL A 6 9.81 15.71 13.04
N ARG A 7 8.50 15.89 13.21
CA ARG A 7 7.65 16.57 12.22
C ARG A 7 8.09 18.00 11.98
N GLU A 8 8.45 18.75 13.02
CA GLU A 8 8.95 20.12 12.88
C GLU A 8 10.27 20.15 12.10
N GLN A 9 11.19 19.24 12.40
CA GLN A 9 12.46 19.12 11.70
C GLN A 9 12.25 18.82 10.21
N LEU A 10 11.41 17.83 9.89
CA LEU A 10 11.05 17.50 8.50
C LEU A 10 10.38 18.69 7.79
N SER A 11 9.48 19.42 8.47
CA SER A 11 8.82 20.59 7.90
C SER A 11 9.81 21.70 7.53
N ARG A 12 10.84 21.93 8.37
CA ARG A 12 11.91 22.90 8.07
C ARG A 12 12.73 22.47 6.85
N ILE A 13 13.04 21.17 6.74
CA ILE A 13 13.75 20.62 5.58
C ILE A 13 12.93 20.78 4.31
N CYS A 14 11.63 20.45 4.32
CA CYS A 14 10.74 20.63 3.17
C CYS A 14 10.74 22.08 2.67
N ARG A 15 10.60 23.06 3.57
CA ARG A 15 10.66 24.49 3.21
C ARG A 15 12.00 24.87 2.59
N ARG A 16 13.11 24.40 3.16
CA ARG A 16 14.46 24.65 2.62
C ARG A 16 14.64 24.07 1.22
N LEU A 17 14.01 22.94 0.93
CA LEU A 17 14.05 22.26 -0.36
C LEU A 17 12.93 22.71 -1.31
N ASN A 18 12.15 23.74 -0.96
CA ASN A 18 10.98 24.21 -1.73
C ASN A 18 9.93 23.11 -2.03
N VAL A 19 9.80 22.14 -1.13
CA VAL A 19 8.72 21.16 -1.17
C VAL A 19 7.46 21.80 -0.58
N ASN A 20 6.40 21.88 -1.40
CA ASN A 20 5.14 22.48 -1.00
C ASN A 20 4.48 21.70 0.14
N LEU A 21 4.15 22.41 1.23
CA LEU A 21 3.38 21.87 2.35
C LEU A 21 1.89 22.09 2.10
N VAL A 22 1.25 21.11 1.44
CA VAL A 22 -0.17 21.17 1.07
C VAL A 22 -1.01 20.18 1.87
N SER A 23 -2.29 20.49 2.06
CA SER A 23 -3.28 19.56 2.61
C SER A 23 -4.58 19.71 1.84
N THR A 24 -5.19 18.58 1.48
CA THR A 24 -6.57 18.57 0.99
C THR A 24 -7.52 19.01 2.12
N PRO A 25 -8.59 19.78 1.86
CA PRO A 25 -9.61 20.08 2.86
C PRO A 25 -10.24 18.81 3.43
N PHE A 26 -10.57 18.82 4.72
CA PHE A 26 -11.18 17.65 5.38
C PHE A 26 -12.55 17.26 4.82
N SER A 27 -13.30 18.23 4.28
CA SER A 27 -14.59 18.01 3.62
C SER A 27 -14.49 17.33 2.25
N ASP A 28 -13.29 17.22 1.67
CA ASP A 28 -13.10 16.54 0.40
C ASP A 28 -13.29 15.03 0.58
N ARG A 29 -14.14 14.44 -0.26
CA ARG A 29 -14.41 12.99 -0.24
C ARG A 29 -13.15 12.14 -0.44
N HIS A 30 -12.10 12.68 -1.06
CA HIS A 30 -10.83 11.99 -1.30
C HIS A 30 -9.78 12.28 -0.22
N TYR A 31 -10.09 13.02 0.85
CA TYR A 31 -9.13 13.38 1.90
C TYR A 31 -8.35 12.14 2.42
N TYR A 32 -9.05 11.10 2.86
CA TYR A 32 -8.43 9.85 3.32
C TYR A 32 -7.79 9.04 2.19
N GLN A 33 -8.37 9.08 0.99
CA GLN A 33 -7.82 8.36 -0.16
C GLN A 33 -6.45 8.92 -0.57
N ASN A 34 -6.31 10.25 -0.58
CA ASN A 34 -5.06 10.93 -0.92
C ASN A 34 -3.95 10.58 0.08
N ILE A 35 -4.28 10.50 1.38
CA ILE A 35 -3.32 10.07 2.41
C ILE A 35 -2.84 8.64 2.14
N ARG A 36 -3.77 7.69 1.89
CA ARG A 36 -3.41 6.30 1.62
C ARG A 36 -2.58 6.15 0.33
N LYS A 37 -2.94 6.84 -0.75
CA LYS A 37 -2.14 6.90 -1.99
C LYS A 37 -0.74 7.46 -1.75
N ALA A 38 -0.60 8.50 -0.93
CA ALA A 38 0.71 9.04 -0.58
C ALA A 38 1.56 7.99 0.16
N VAL A 39 0.99 7.24 1.10
CA VAL A 39 1.70 6.14 1.78
C VAL A 39 2.15 5.06 0.78
N VAL A 40 1.29 4.67 -0.17
CA VAL A 40 1.66 3.72 -1.24
C VAL A 40 2.91 4.16 -1.99
N SER A 41 3.09 5.45 -2.29
CA SER A 41 4.29 5.94 -3.00
C SER A 41 5.61 5.69 -2.28
N GLY A 42 5.60 5.61 -0.95
CA GLY A 42 6.80 5.29 -0.15
C GLY A 42 6.93 3.80 0.21
N TYR A 43 5.83 3.06 0.21
CA TYR A 43 5.73 1.71 0.79
C TYR A 43 5.21 0.66 -0.22
N PHE A 44 5.25 0.94 -1.52
CA PHE A 44 4.72 0.05 -2.57
C PHE A 44 5.34 -1.36 -2.60
N MET A 45 6.51 -1.55 -1.98
CA MET A 45 7.14 -2.86 -1.82
C MET A 45 6.60 -3.66 -0.62
N GLN A 46 6.01 -3.00 0.37
CA GLN A 46 5.47 -3.62 1.59
C GLN A 46 3.97 -3.83 1.45
N VAL A 47 3.60 -4.67 0.48
CA VAL A 47 2.21 -4.96 0.11
C VAL A 47 1.94 -6.45 0.27
N ALA A 48 0.73 -6.79 0.70
CA ALA A 48 0.25 -8.16 0.74
C ALA A 48 -1.14 -8.28 0.10
N HIS A 49 -1.39 -9.42 -0.52
CA HIS A 49 -2.65 -9.75 -1.19
C HIS A 49 -3.38 -10.85 -0.43
N LEU A 50 -4.70 -10.75 -0.31
CA LEU A 50 -5.52 -11.75 0.34
C LEU A 50 -5.70 -12.97 -0.56
N GLU A 51 -5.21 -14.12 -0.12
CA GLU A 51 -5.38 -15.38 -0.83
C GLU A 51 -6.70 -16.07 -0.45
N ARG A 52 -7.13 -17.02 -1.27
CA ARG A 52 -8.35 -17.84 -1.01
C ARG A 52 -8.30 -18.62 0.30
N SER A 53 -7.11 -18.89 0.82
CA SER A 53 -6.91 -19.52 2.13
C SER A 53 -7.36 -18.63 3.30
N GLY A 54 -7.58 -17.33 3.07
CA GLY A 54 -7.93 -16.35 4.09
C GLY A 54 -6.73 -15.75 4.83
N LEU A 55 -5.51 -16.16 4.45
CA LEU A 55 -4.24 -15.53 4.82
C LEU A 55 -3.79 -14.55 3.74
N TYR A 56 -2.88 -13.65 4.09
CA TYR A 56 -2.26 -12.75 3.14
C TYR A 56 -0.94 -13.33 2.64
N LEU A 57 -0.57 -13.03 1.40
CA LEU A 57 0.71 -13.36 0.80
C LEU A 57 1.44 -12.05 0.47
N THR A 58 2.66 -11.89 0.98
CA THR A 58 3.46 -10.71 0.63
C THR A 58 3.84 -10.73 -0.85
N VAL A 59 3.78 -9.57 -1.48
CA VAL A 59 4.12 -9.39 -2.90
C VAL A 59 5.60 -9.72 -3.12
N LYS A 60 5.89 -10.48 -4.19
CA LYS A 60 7.21 -10.97 -4.64
C LYS A 60 7.94 -11.94 -3.70
N ASP A 61 7.90 -11.73 -2.39
CA ASP A 61 8.58 -12.60 -1.42
C ASP A 61 7.76 -13.85 -1.04
N ASN A 62 6.47 -13.86 -1.41
CA ASN A 62 5.53 -14.97 -1.19
C ASN A 62 5.49 -15.47 0.27
N GLN A 63 5.62 -14.57 1.25
CA GLN A 63 5.52 -14.91 2.66
C GLN A 63 4.05 -14.96 3.07
N SER A 64 3.61 -16.11 3.59
CA SER A 64 2.28 -16.26 4.16
C SER A 64 2.22 -15.56 5.52
N VAL A 65 1.34 -14.56 5.63
CA VAL A 65 1.22 -13.71 6.82
C VAL A 65 -0.25 -13.54 7.24
N ALA A 66 -0.45 -13.30 8.53
CA ALA A 66 -1.74 -12.86 9.06
C ALA A 66 -1.69 -11.38 9.46
N LEU A 67 -2.86 -10.73 9.54
CA LEU A 67 -2.94 -9.41 10.17
C LEU A 67 -2.60 -9.57 11.66
N HIS A 68 -1.73 -8.71 12.17
CA HIS A 68 -1.38 -8.72 13.59
C HIS A 68 -2.64 -8.51 14.47
N PRO A 69 -2.79 -9.16 15.64
CA PRO A 69 -3.98 -9.01 16.50
C PRO A 69 -4.30 -7.58 16.94
N SER A 70 -3.33 -6.66 16.89
CA SER A 70 -3.54 -5.23 17.16
C SER A 70 -4.11 -4.45 15.96
N CYS A 71 -4.37 -5.10 14.83
CA CYS A 71 -4.93 -4.47 13.65
C CYS A 71 -6.38 -4.04 13.93
N VAL A 72 -6.71 -2.82 13.53
CA VAL A 72 -8.06 -2.24 13.72
C VAL A 72 -8.98 -2.46 12.52
N LEU A 73 -8.48 -3.07 11.44
CA LEU A 73 -9.30 -3.39 10.27
C LEU A 73 -10.34 -4.46 10.65
N GLN A 74 -11.60 -4.14 10.43
CA GLN A 74 -12.72 -5.05 10.70
C GLN A 74 -12.98 -6.00 9.54
N ASN A 75 -12.62 -5.59 8.32
CA ASN A 75 -12.72 -6.37 7.10
C ASN A 75 -11.36 -6.96 6.69
N LYS A 76 -11.39 -7.90 5.75
CA LYS A 76 -10.20 -8.41 5.05
C LYS A 76 -10.18 -7.85 3.63
N PRO A 77 -9.61 -6.66 3.40
CA PRO A 77 -9.48 -6.11 2.05
C PRO A 77 -8.59 -6.99 1.15
N GLU A 78 -8.81 -6.94 -0.17
CA GLU A 78 -8.05 -7.73 -1.15
C GLU A 78 -6.56 -7.35 -1.14
N TRP A 79 -6.26 -6.06 -0.99
CA TRP A 79 -4.91 -5.53 -0.97
C TRP A 79 -4.67 -4.73 0.30
N VAL A 80 -3.53 -4.99 0.94
CA VAL A 80 -3.08 -4.22 2.10
C VAL A 80 -1.65 -3.76 1.94
N LEU A 81 -1.36 -2.62 2.53
CA LEU A 81 -0.01 -2.14 2.76
C LEU A 81 0.31 -2.26 4.25
N TYR A 82 1.53 -2.67 4.58
CA TYR A 82 2.00 -2.80 5.96
C TYR A 82 3.28 -2.01 6.17
N HIS A 83 3.58 -1.69 7.43
CA HIS A 83 4.83 -1.01 7.82
C HIS A 83 5.87 -1.99 8.38
N GLU A 84 5.42 -3.01 9.13
CA GLU A 84 6.29 -3.90 9.87
C GLU A 84 5.93 -5.36 9.60
N PHE A 85 6.96 -6.16 9.32
CA PHE A 85 6.89 -7.62 9.28
C PHE A 85 7.37 -8.18 10.62
N VAL A 86 6.52 -8.94 11.30
CA VAL A 86 6.76 -9.46 12.64
C VAL A 86 6.97 -10.98 12.57
N LEU A 87 8.21 -11.41 12.79
CA LEU A 87 8.61 -12.82 12.78
C LEU A 87 8.43 -13.43 14.18
N THR A 88 7.47 -14.36 14.31
CA THR A 88 7.27 -15.17 15.52
C THR A 88 6.94 -16.63 15.12
N THR A 89 6.28 -17.41 15.97
CA THR A 89 5.71 -18.72 15.61
C THR A 89 4.75 -18.64 14.42
N LYS A 90 4.06 -17.52 14.24
CA LYS A 90 3.30 -17.18 13.03
C LYS A 90 3.82 -15.83 12.50
N HIS A 91 3.92 -15.69 11.19
CA HIS A 91 4.32 -14.42 10.60
C HIS A 91 3.12 -13.46 10.58
N TYR A 92 3.33 -12.22 11.04
CA TYR A 92 2.32 -11.18 11.03
C TYR A 92 2.79 -9.94 10.31
N ILE A 93 1.85 -9.17 9.78
CA ILE A 93 2.06 -7.81 9.33
C ILE A 93 1.34 -6.82 10.26
N ARG A 94 2.02 -5.72 10.62
CA ARG A 94 1.54 -4.73 11.59
C ARG A 94 1.52 -3.32 10.98
N THR A 95 0.64 -2.49 11.53
CA THR A 95 0.34 -1.12 11.04
C THR A 95 -0.08 -1.19 9.59
N VAL A 96 -1.31 -1.70 9.40
CA VAL A 96 -1.85 -2.10 8.11
C VAL A 96 -2.89 -1.09 7.64
N ILE A 97 -2.84 -0.74 6.36
CA ILE A 97 -3.87 0.07 5.69
C ILE A 97 -4.47 -0.68 4.50
N ASP A 98 -5.78 -0.53 4.32
CA ASP A 98 -6.51 -0.95 3.13
C ASP A 98 -6.13 -0.07 1.93
N ILE A 99 -5.81 -0.66 0.78
CA ILE A 99 -5.43 0.05 -0.44
C ILE A 99 -6.16 -0.53 -1.66
N GLU A 100 -6.28 0.27 -2.72
CA GLU A 100 -6.79 -0.22 -4.01
C GLU A 100 -5.64 -0.69 -4.91
N GLY A 101 -5.80 -1.85 -5.55
CA GLY A 101 -4.80 -2.37 -6.48
C GLY A 101 -4.54 -1.47 -7.69
N ASP A 102 -5.53 -0.67 -8.13
CA ASP A 102 -5.37 0.34 -9.18
C ASP A 102 -4.22 1.32 -8.82
N TRP A 103 -4.03 1.65 -7.53
CA TRP A 103 -2.97 2.59 -7.11
C TRP A 103 -1.57 1.98 -7.24
N LEU A 104 -1.43 0.67 -7.08
CA LEU A 104 -0.15 -0.02 -7.19
C LEU A 104 0.41 0.05 -8.62
N VAL A 105 -0.45 -0.24 -9.59
CA VAL A 105 -0.09 -0.20 -11.02
C VAL A 105 0.06 1.23 -11.54
N ASP A 106 -0.63 2.21 -10.95
CA ASP A 106 -0.49 3.62 -11.31
C ASP A 106 0.80 4.24 -10.74
N ILE A 107 1.12 3.95 -9.48
CA ILE A 107 2.24 4.59 -8.75
C ILE A 107 3.58 3.90 -9.03
N ALA A 108 3.61 2.57 -9.08
CA ALA A 108 4.85 1.81 -9.24
C ALA A 108 4.73 0.70 -10.31
N PRO A 109 4.36 1.04 -11.55
CA PRO A 109 4.17 0.04 -12.63
C PRO A 109 5.41 -0.83 -12.87
N HIS A 110 6.61 -0.25 -12.73
CA HIS A 110 7.88 -0.95 -12.87
C HIS A 110 8.07 -2.04 -11.81
N TYR A 111 7.57 -1.85 -10.59
CA TYR A 111 7.66 -2.85 -9.54
C TYR A 111 6.58 -3.92 -9.73
N PHE A 112 5.38 -3.53 -10.15
CA PHE A 112 4.26 -4.44 -10.43
C PHE A 112 4.22 -4.93 -11.88
N ASP A 113 5.39 -5.08 -12.51
CA ASP A 113 5.52 -5.63 -13.85
C ASP A 113 5.21 -7.14 -13.84
N LEU A 114 4.21 -7.53 -14.64
CA LEU A 114 3.76 -8.91 -14.78
C LEU A 114 4.83 -9.82 -15.39
N SER A 115 5.80 -9.32 -16.15
CA SER A 115 6.84 -10.17 -16.74
C SER A 115 7.70 -10.86 -15.66
N ASN A 116 7.90 -10.18 -14.53
CA ASN A 116 8.76 -10.61 -13.42
C ASN A 116 7.98 -10.89 -12.13
N PHE A 117 6.65 -11.01 -12.21
CA PHE A 117 5.79 -11.25 -11.05
C PHE A 117 5.52 -12.76 -10.85
N PRO A 118 5.69 -13.32 -9.65
CA PRO A 118 5.46 -14.74 -9.41
C PRO A 118 4.01 -15.16 -9.71
N LEU A 119 3.80 -16.43 -10.05
CA LEU A 119 2.47 -16.98 -10.28
C LEU A 119 1.74 -17.16 -8.94
N CYS A 120 0.81 -16.26 -8.63
CA CYS A 120 -0.05 -16.29 -7.44
C CYS A 120 -1.39 -15.56 -7.70
N ASP A 121 -2.34 -15.59 -6.75
CA ASP A 121 -3.62 -14.89 -6.95
C ASP A 121 -3.42 -13.38 -7.08
N ALA A 122 -2.42 -12.80 -6.41
CA ALA A 122 -2.03 -11.40 -6.58
C ALA A 122 -1.71 -11.03 -8.04
N ARG A 123 -0.98 -11.91 -8.76
CA ARG A 123 -0.68 -11.72 -10.19
C ARG A 123 -1.95 -11.71 -11.03
N ARG A 124 -2.88 -12.62 -10.78
CA ARG A 124 -4.18 -12.67 -11.48
C ARG A 124 -5.04 -11.44 -11.19
N SER A 125 -4.94 -10.89 -9.98
CA SER A 125 -5.57 -9.62 -9.63
C SER A 125 -4.93 -8.46 -10.42
N LEU A 126 -3.59 -8.39 -10.50
CA LEU A 126 -2.87 -7.41 -11.32
C LEU A 126 -3.19 -7.51 -12.81
N GLU A 127 -3.26 -8.71 -13.38
CA GLU A 127 -3.67 -8.92 -14.79
C GLU A 127 -5.03 -8.28 -15.08
N ARG A 128 -6.02 -8.47 -14.19
CA ARG A 128 -7.34 -7.83 -14.31
C ARG A 128 -7.25 -6.30 -14.24
N LEU A 129 -6.37 -5.76 -13.37
CA LEU A 129 -6.18 -4.32 -13.21
C LEU A 129 -5.52 -3.69 -14.45
N TYR A 130 -4.50 -4.34 -15.03
CA TYR A 130 -3.87 -3.89 -16.27
C TYR A 130 -4.86 -3.91 -17.45
N MET A 131 -5.64 -4.98 -17.62
CA MET A 131 -6.68 -5.07 -18.66
C MET A 131 -7.74 -3.96 -18.51
N LYS A 132 -8.13 -3.64 -17.27
CA LYS A 132 -9.06 -2.54 -16.98
C LYS A 132 -8.44 -1.18 -17.31
N ARG A 133 -7.14 -1.01 -17.08
CA ARG A 133 -6.40 0.23 -17.38
C ARG A 133 -6.28 0.46 -18.89
N GLU A 134 -5.94 -0.55 -19.67
CA GLU A 134 -5.84 -0.44 -21.13
C GLU A 134 -7.18 0.00 -21.75
N ARG A 135 -8.30 -0.56 -21.27
CA ARG A 135 -9.65 -0.16 -21.69
C ARG A 135 -10.00 1.29 -21.36
N ARG A 136 -9.40 1.86 -20.31
CA ARG A 136 -9.59 3.27 -19.92
C ARG A 136 -8.70 4.23 -20.70
N GLY A 137 -7.47 3.80 -21.03
CA GLY A 137 -6.49 4.60 -21.78
C GLY A 137 -6.69 4.59 -23.30
N GLY A 138 -7.46 3.64 -23.84
CA GLY A 138 -7.86 3.59 -25.26
C GLY A 138 -9.06 4.46 -25.63
N LYS A 139 -9.40 5.46 -24.81
CA LYS A 139 -10.43 6.47 -25.09
C LYS A 139 -9.82 7.86 -25.18
#